data_AF-A0A4W5KHE5-F1
#
_entry.id   AF-A0A4W5KHE5-F1
#
_cell.length_a   1.000
_cell.length_b   1.000
_cell.length_c   1.000
_cell.angle_alpha   90.00
_cell.angle_beta   90.00
_cell.angle_gamma   90.00
#
_symmetry.space_group_name_H-M   'P 1'
#
loop_
_entity.id
_entity.type
_entity.pdbx_description
1 polymer ?
#
loop_
_entity_poly.entity_id
_entity_poly.type
_entity_poly.pdbx_seq_one_letter_code
_entity_poly.pdbx_strand_id
1 'polypeptide(L)'
;MTPGPVLLLWALALLATVAGQEYENRMESHIDRSVPWIHTFRQGFNFQCPHGEVLVALQSVFSEKEGSDRLWTFECQQTPTTLGHPTECWWDDINRAGMEWSSTCGNNGLVAGVMSKYFEPVLDREWSFYCCRYSRRCPYSCW
;
A
#
# COMPACT_ATOMS: atom_id res chain seq x y z
N MET A 1 -7.38 34.83 45.15
CA MET A 1 -7.99 35.42 43.93
C MET A 1 -8.18 34.28 42.94
N THR A 2 -9.42 33.80 42.77
CA THR A 2 -9.74 32.77 41.78
C THR A 2 -9.69 33.42 40.39
N PRO A 3 -9.02 32.81 39.40
CA PRO A 3 -9.06 33.32 38.04
C PRO A 3 -10.51 33.33 37.55
N GLY A 4 -10.92 34.43 36.92
CA GLY A 4 -12.28 34.58 36.40
C GLY A 4 -12.59 33.52 35.33
N PRO A 5 -13.87 33.13 35.18
CA PRO A 5 -14.29 32.03 34.28
C PRO A 5 -13.86 32.23 32.82
N VAL A 6 -13.69 33.48 32.38
CA VAL A 6 -13.22 33.83 31.04
C VAL A 6 -11.76 33.37 30.83
N LEU A 7 -10.86 33.65 31.78
CA LEU A 7 -9.44 33.26 31.70
C LEU A 7 -9.26 31.73 31.65
N LEU A 8 -10.11 31.00 32.37
CA LEU A 8 -10.14 29.53 32.34
C LEU A 8 -10.56 28.99 30.96
N LEU A 9 -11.58 29.59 30.33
CA LEU A 9 -12.04 29.19 28.99
C LEU A 9 -10.98 29.44 27.92
N TRP A 10 -10.29 30.59 27.96
CA TRP A 10 -9.18 30.88 27.03
C TRP A 10 -8.01 29.92 27.22
N ALA A 11 -7.65 29.60 28.47
CA ALA A 11 -6.58 28.65 28.76
C ALA A 11 -6.92 27.23 28.26
N LEU A 12 -8.16 26.78 28.45
CA LEU A 12 -8.64 25.49 27.94
C LEU A 12 -8.65 25.42 26.41
N ALA A 13 -9.07 26.50 25.74
CA ALA A 13 -9.04 26.57 24.28
C ALA A 13 -7.61 26.51 23.73
N LEU A 14 -6.68 27.24 24.35
CA LEU A 14 -5.25 27.22 23.99
C LEU A 14 -4.61 25.84 24.22
N LEU A 15 -4.94 25.18 25.34
CA LEU A 15 -4.44 23.83 25.62
C LEU A 15 -4.97 22.81 24.59
N ALA A 16 -6.25 22.92 24.20
CA ALA A 16 -6.84 22.06 23.18
C ALA A 16 -6.21 22.28 21.79
N THR A 17 -5.90 23.53 21.41
CA THR A 17 -5.22 23.81 20.14
C THR A 17 -3.78 23.30 20.13
N VAL A 18 -3.03 23.50 21.22
CA VAL A 18 -1.65 23.02 21.33
C VAL A 18 -1.59 21.49 21.30
N ALA A 19 -2.47 20.80 22.05
CA ALA A 19 -2.54 19.33 22.01
C ALA A 19 -2.95 18.80 20.62
N GLY A 20 -3.86 19.49 19.92
CA GLY A 20 -4.22 19.16 18.53
C GLY A 20 -3.06 19.33 17.55
N GLN A 21 -2.29 20.42 17.67
CA GLN A 21 -1.11 20.67 16.83
C GLN A 21 0.01 19.64 17.08
N GLU A 22 0.27 19.25 18.33
CA GLU A 22 1.25 18.20 18.63
C GLU A 22 0.86 16.85 18.04
N TYR A 23 -0.43 16.51 18.05
CA TYR A 23 -0.94 15.28 17.46
C TYR A 23 -0.78 15.27 15.93
N GLU A 24 -1.13 16.37 15.26
CA GLU A 24 -0.97 16.54 13.81
C GLU A 24 0.52 16.40 13.41
N ASN A 25 1.40 17.07 14.14
CA ASN A 25 2.84 17.01 13.90
C ASN A 25 3.42 15.61 14.10
N ARG A 26 2.91 14.83 15.08
CA ARG A 26 3.36 13.45 15.33
C ARG A 26 2.87 12.46 14.25
N MET A 27 1.70 12.69 13.66
CA MET A 27 1.21 11.90 12.53
C MET A 27 2.03 12.20 11.27
N GLU A 28 2.26 13.49 10.99
CA GLU A 28 3.05 13.91 9.84
C GLU A 28 4.53 13.52 9.96
N SER A 29 5.05 13.33 11.19
CA SER A 29 6.39 12.79 11.40
C SER A 29 6.52 11.29 11.10
N HIS A 30 5.42 10.53 11.04
CA HIS A 30 5.46 9.09 10.71
C HIS A 30 5.43 8.83 9.20
N ILE A 31 4.95 9.79 8.40
CA ILE A 31 4.99 9.69 6.94
C ILE A 31 6.35 10.23 6.47
N ASP A 32 7.26 9.30 6.18
CA ASP A 32 8.52 9.66 5.56
C ASP A 32 8.28 10.19 4.14
N ARG A 33 8.46 11.50 3.96
CA ARG A 33 8.30 12.17 2.66
C ARG A 33 9.45 11.90 1.69
N SER A 34 10.53 11.27 2.14
CA SER A 34 11.61 10.81 1.26
C SER A 34 11.27 9.52 0.52
N VAL A 35 10.29 8.76 1.03
CA VAL A 35 9.77 7.55 0.37
C VAL A 35 8.88 7.96 -0.81
N PRO A 36 9.10 7.40 -2.01
CA PRO A 36 8.27 7.67 -3.18
C PRO A 36 6.95 6.90 -3.09
N TRP A 37 6.01 7.41 -2.29
CA TRP A 37 4.64 6.88 -2.23
C TRP A 37 3.97 6.99 -3.61
N ILE A 38 3.38 5.90 -4.10
CA ILE A 38 2.85 5.87 -5.47
C ILE A 38 1.44 6.46 -5.60
N HIS A 39 0.77 6.71 -4.48
CA HIS A 39 -0.59 7.22 -4.40
C HIS A 39 -0.80 7.98 -3.08
N THR A 40 -1.91 8.69 -2.93
CA THR A 40 -2.34 9.32 -1.66
C THR A 40 -3.38 8.48 -0.93
N PHE A 41 -3.72 8.84 0.32
CA PHE A 41 -4.78 8.16 1.06
C PHE A 41 -6.11 8.19 0.31
N ARG A 42 -6.89 7.12 0.49
CA ARG A 42 -8.19 6.82 -0.13
C ARG A 42 -8.19 6.78 -1.65
N GLN A 43 -7.02 6.98 -2.27
CA GLN A 43 -6.82 6.83 -3.70
C GLN A 43 -6.58 5.37 -4.04
N GLY A 44 -7.23 4.91 -5.12
CA GLY A 44 -6.89 3.64 -5.75
C GLY A 44 -5.62 3.75 -6.58
N PHE A 45 -4.95 2.62 -6.82
CA PHE A 45 -3.76 2.55 -7.65
C PHE A 45 -3.73 1.26 -8.46
N ASN A 46 -2.95 1.28 -9.55
CA ASN A 46 -2.59 0.12 -10.34
C ASN A 46 -1.09 0.20 -10.63
N PHE A 47 -0.32 -0.63 -9.94
CA PHE A 47 1.12 -0.69 -10.03
C PHE A 47 1.52 -1.98 -10.73
N GLN A 48 2.43 -1.89 -11.70
CA GLN A 48 3.03 -3.03 -12.38
C GLN A 48 4.53 -2.82 -12.46
N CYS A 49 5.28 -3.88 -12.16
CA CYS A 49 6.70 -3.91 -12.39
C CYS A 49 7.02 -3.82 -13.89
N PRO A 50 8.16 -3.23 -14.26
CA PRO A 50 8.68 -3.31 -15.62
C PRO A 50 8.74 -4.75 -16.13
N HIS A 51 8.63 -4.91 -17.44
CA HIS A 51 8.60 -6.23 -18.07
C HIS A 51 9.86 -7.07 -17.73
N GLY A 52 9.66 -8.24 -17.11
CA GLY A 52 10.72 -9.16 -16.69
C GLY A 52 11.17 -9.01 -15.24
N GLU A 53 10.67 -7.99 -14.55
CA GLU A 53 10.82 -7.81 -13.11
C GLU A 53 9.63 -8.41 -12.36
N VAL A 54 9.83 -8.66 -11.07
CA VAL A 54 8.81 -9.14 -10.13
C VAL A 54 8.85 -8.30 -8.87
N LEU A 55 7.73 -8.28 -8.14
CA LEU A 55 7.61 -7.56 -6.88
C LEU A 55 8.41 -8.29 -5.80
N VAL A 56 9.36 -7.59 -5.17
CA VAL A 56 10.25 -8.16 -4.15
C VAL A 56 10.10 -7.51 -2.78
N ALA A 57 9.64 -6.26 -2.74
CA ALA A 57 9.38 -5.56 -1.49
C ALA A 57 8.15 -4.68 -1.60
N LEU A 58 7.56 -4.41 -0.43
CA LEU A 58 6.47 -3.48 -0.27
C LEU A 58 6.65 -2.74 1.06
N GLN A 59 6.30 -1.47 1.09
CA GLN A 59 6.31 -0.65 2.29
C GLN A 59 4.96 0.05 2.43
N SER A 60 4.50 0.21 3.68
CA SER A 60 3.27 0.95 3.96
C SER A 60 3.36 1.79 5.21
N VAL A 61 2.57 2.86 5.25
CA VAL A 61 2.32 3.67 6.45
C VAL A 61 0.82 3.83 6.64
N PHE A 62 0.34 3.51 7.83
CA PHE A 62 -1.07 3.58 8.23
C PHE A 62 -1.41 4.95 8.82
N SER A 63 -2.62 5.44 8.55
CA SER A 63 -3.18 6.64 9.16
C SER A 63 -4.67 6.46 9.49
N GLU A 64 -5.01 6.56 10.77
CA GLU A 64 -6.40 6.55 11.25
C GLU A 64 -7.14 7.82 10.79
N LYS A 65 -6.49 8.99 10.88
CA LYS A 65 -7.07 10.29 10.48
C LYS A 65 -7.47 10.29 9.00
N GLU A 66 -6.70 9.60 8.17
CA GLU A 66 -6.93 9.52 6.72
C GLU A 66 -7.86 8.37 6.32
N GLY A 67 -8.78 7.99 7.21
CA GLY A 67 -9.82 6.99 6.93
C GLY A 67 -9.36 5.56 7.22
N SER A 68 -8.52 5.38 8.24
CA SER A 68 -7.95 4.07 8.57
C SER A 68 -7.27 3.40 7.37
N ASP A 69 -6.58 4.22 6.58
CA ASP A 69 -6.01 3.81 5.30
C ASP A 69 -4.48 3.76 5.35
N ARG A 70 -3.87 3.17 4.31
CA ARG A 70 -2.43 3.02 4.16
C ARG A 70 -1.95 3.65 2.85
N LEU A 71 -0.81 4.33 2.92
CA LEU A 71 0.02 4.60 1.74
C LEU A 71 0.84 3.37 1.41
N TRP A 72 1.10 3.16 0.12
CA TRP A 72 1.88 2.03 -0.36
C TRP A 72 2.99 2.49 -1.32
N THR A 73 4.10 1.78 -1.27
CA THR A 73 5.12 1.79 -2.32
C THR A 73 5.69 0.38 -2.47
N PHE A 74 6.23 0.09 -3.64
CA PHE A 74 6.63 -1.25 -4.07
C PHE A 74 8.00 -1.21 -4.73
N GLU A 75 8.76 -2.28 -4.56
CA GLU A 75 10.05 -2.47 -5.21
C GLU A 75 10.00 -3.68 -6.14
N CYS A 76 10.54 -3.46 -7.33
CA CYS A 76 10.65 -4.47 -8.37
C CYS A 76 12.12 -4.85 -8.56
N GLN A 77 12.35 -6.11 -8.89
CA GLN A 77 13.68 -6.60 -9.22
C GLN A 77 13.62 -7.55 -10.40
N GLN A 78 14.66 -7.49 -11.23
CA GLN A 78 14.86 -8.41 -12.34
C GLN A 78 14.91 -9.86 -11.83
N THR A 79 14.13 -10.72 -12.47
CA THR A 79 14.18 -12.15 -12.20
C THR A 79 15.52 -12.77 -12.62
N PRO A 80 16.05 -13.75 -11.86
CA PRO A 80 17.22 -14.51 -12.30
C PRO A 80 17.02 -15.11 -13.69
N THR A 81 18.07 -15.12 -14.50
CA THR A 81 18.04 -15.68 -15.87
C THR A 81 17.61 -17.15 -15.93
N THR A 82 17.78 -17.88 -14.82
CA THR A 82 17.37 -19.28 -14.65
C THR A 82 15.85 -19.47 -14.62
N LEU A 83 15.07 -18.43 -14.29
CA LEU A 83 13.60 -18.46 -14.35
C LEU A 83 13.06 -18.31 -15.77
N GLY A 84 13.88 -17.85 -16.72
CA GLY A 84 13.47 -17.61 -18.09
C GLY A 84 12.80 -16.25 -18.26
N HIS A 85 11.73 -16.19 -19.06
CA HIS A 85 11.01 -14.95 -19.38
C HIS A 85 9.55 -15.05 -18.95
N PRO A 86 8.92 -13.91 -18.61
CA PRO A 86 7.48 -13.88 -18.45
C PRO A 86 6.83 -14.25 -19.78
N THR A 87 5.83 -15.14 -19.74
CA THR A 87 5.11 -15.58 -20.94
C THR A 87 3.67 -15.12 -20.96
N GLU A 88 2.92 -15.50 -19.94
CA GLU A 88 1.50 -15.22 -19.80
C GLU A 88 1.32 -14.49 -18.49
N CYS A 89 0.59 -13.39 -18.52
CA CYS A 89 0.28 -12.61 -17.33
C CYS A 89 -1.22 -12.35 -17.24
N TRP A 90 -1.74 -12.33 -16.03
CA TRP A 90 -3.16 -12.15 -15.75
C TRP A 90 -3.32 -11.40 -14.42
N TRP A 91 -4.45 -10.71 -14.28
CA TRP A 91 -4.92 -10.26 -12.98
C TRP A 91 -5.66 -11.42 -12.31
N ASP A 92 -5.41 -11.63 -11.02
CA ASP A 92 -6.26 -12.50 -10.20
C ASP A 92 -7.61 -11.84 -9.90
N ASP A 93 -8.47 -12.57 -9.19
CA ASP A 93 -9.75 -12.03 -8.74
C ASP A 93 -9.58 -11.00 -7.63
N ILE A 94 -10.43 -9.96 -7.68
CA ILE A 94 -10.46 -8.95 -6.62
C ILE A 94 -11.08 -9.53 -5.34
N ASN A 95 -10.45 -9.32 -4.19
CA ASN A 95 -11.05 -9.69 -2.91
C ASN A 95 -12.17 -8.70 -2.53
N ARG A 96 -12.96 -9.09 -1.52
CA ARG A 96 -13.96 -8.22 -0.92
C ARG A 96 -13.42 -7.57 0.35
N ALA A 97 -13.52 -6.24 0.42
CA ALA A 97 -13.10 -5.44 1.58
C ALA A 97 -13.84 -5.83 2.88
N GLY A 98 -13.15 -5.67 4.01
CA GLY A 98 -13.68 -5.94 5.35
C GLY A 98 -13.70 -7.42 5.74
N MET A 99 -13.07 -8.30 4.96
CA MET A 99 -12.95 -9.73 5.25
C MET A 99 -11.50 -10.17 5.13
N GLU A 100 -11.11 -11.20 5.88
CA GLU A 100 -9.82 -11.87 5.71
C GLU A 100 -9.75 -12.53 4.32
N TRP A 101 -8.58 -12.42 3.68
CA TRP A 101 -8.36 -12.96 2.35
C TRP A 101 -6.91 -13.40 2.17
N SER A 102 -6.70 -14.31 1.22
CA SER A 102 -5.39 -14.73 0.75
C SER A 102 -5.43 -14.90 -0.76
N SER A 103 -4.39 -14.47 -1.47
CA SER A 103 -4.22 -14.76 -2.89
C SER A 103 -2.90 -15.49 -3.14
N THR A 104 -2.88 -16.32 -4.17
CA THR A 104 -1.67 -17.03 -4.63
C THR A 104 -1.72 -17.11 -6.14
N CYS A 105 -0.66 -16.65 -6.81
CA CYS A 105 -0.54 -16.79 -8.25
C CYS A 105 -0.48 -18.27 -8.64
N GLY A 106 -1.50 -18.74 -9.37
CA GLY A 106 -1.53 -20.08 -9.94
C GLY A 106 -0.49 -20.28 -11.06
N ASN A 107 -0.41 -21.49 -11.62
CA ASN A 107 0.38 -21.81 -12.81
C ASN A 107 1.87 -21.43 -12.74
N ASN A 108 2.49 -21.53 -11.55
CA ASN A 108 3.86 -21.06 -11.28
C ASN A 108 4.03 -19.56 -11.60
N GLY A 109 2.99 -18.77 -11.36
CA GLY A 109 3.02 -17.32 -11.50
C GLY A 109 3.78 -16.66 -10.36
N LEU A 110 4.46 -15.56 -10.69
CA LEU A 110 5.08 -14.65 -9.73
C LEU A 110 4.30 -13.34 -9.74
N VAL A 111 4.18 -12.69 -8.58
CA VAL A 111 3.54 -11.37 -8.48
C VAL A 111 4.45 -10.34 -9.16
N ALA A 112 3.91 -9.65 -10.16
CA ALA A 112 4.57 -8.60 -10.92
C ALA A 112 3.78 -7.27 -10.87
N GLY A 113 2.74 -7.17 -10.05
CA GLY A 113 1.97 -5.94 -9.88
C GLY A 113 0.87 -6.08 -8.84
N VAL A 114 0.35 -4.94 -8.41
CA VAL A 114 -0.69 -4.82 -7.38
C VAL A 114 -1.65 -3.71 -7.80
N MET A 115 -2.94 -4.02 -7.78
CA MET A 115 -4.01 -3.06 -7.93
C MET A 115 -4.80 -3.04 -6.63
N SER A 116 -5.15 -1.85 -6.17
CA SER A 116 -6.01 -1.70 -5.01
C SER A 116 -6.96 -0.52 -5.15
N LYS A 117 -8.15 -0.68 -4.57
CA LYS A 117 -9.16 0.35 -4.48
C LYS A 117 -9.62 0.48 -3.04
N TYR A 118 -9.71 1.72 -2.56
CA TYR A 118 -10.27 2.01 -1.25
C TYR A 118 -11.80 1.86 -1.25
N PHE A 119 -12.34 1.23 -0.21
CA PHE A 119 -13.76 0.91 -0.04
C PHE A 119 -14.29 1.58 1.24
N GLU A 120 -14.83 2.78 1.06
CA GLU A 120 -15.33 3.66 2.13
C GLU A 120 -16.32 3.01 3.11
N PRO A 121 -17.29 2.15 2.69
CA PRO A 121 -18.30 1.63 3.62
C PRO A 121 -17.75 0.84 4.81
N VAL A 122 -16.55 0.28 4.70
CA VAL A 122 -15.90 -0.47 5.78
C VAL A 122 -14.48 0.01 6.09
N LEU A 123 -14.07 1.14 5.50
CA LEU A 123 -12.75 1.77 5.68
C LEU A 123 -11.58 0.79 5.42
N ASP A 124 -11.68 0.01 4.34
CA ASP A 124 -10.69 -1.02 3.97
C ASP A 124 -10.44 -1.00 2.46
N ARG A 125 -9.53 -1.85 1.97
CA ARG A 125 -9.14 -1.94 0.56
C ARG A 125 -9.53 -3.26 -0.07
N GLU A 126 -9.95 -3.17 -1.33
CA GLU A 126 -10.00 -4.28 -2.26
C GLU A 126 -8.65 -4.37 -3.00
N TRP A 127 -8.25 -5.58 -3.35
CA TRP A 127 -6.92 -5.97 -3.80
C TRP A 127 -7.02 -6.97 -4.94
N SER A 128 -6.17 -6.79 -5.93
CA SER A 128 -5.91 -7.75 -6.99
C SER A 128 -4.42 -7.69 -7.35
N PHE A 129 -3.85 -8.83 -7.71
CA PHE A 129 -2.45 -9.02 -8.03
C PHE A 129 -2.29 -9.36 -9.50
N TYR A 130 -1.30 -8.72 -10.11
CA TYR A 130 -0.87 -9.04 -11.46
C TYR A 130 0.14 -10.17 -11.37
N CYS A 131 -0.25 -11.35 -11.84
CA CYS A 131 0.56 -12.54 -11.85
C CYS A 131 1.16 -12.74 -13.24
N CYS A 132 2.45 -13.07 -13.31
CA CYS A 132 3.12 -13.46 -14.53
C CYS A 132 3.71 -14.85 -14.40
N ARG A 133 3.33 -15.76 -15.30
CA ARG A 133 3.94 -17.09 -15.42
C ARG A 133 5.33 -16.94 -16.04
N TYR A 134 6.29 -17.59 -15.39
CA TYR A 134 7.63 -17.74 -15.92
C TYR A 134 7.81 -19.17 -16.42
N SER A 135 8.19 -19.29 -17.68
CA SER A 135 8.62 -20.56 -18.25
C SER A 135 10.12 -20.52 -18.46
N ARG A 136 10.80 -21.61 -18.10
CA ARG A 136 12.24 -21.75 -18.36
C ARG A 136 12.49 -21.53 -19.85
N ARG A 137 13.47 -20.67 -20.18
CA ARG A 137 14.14 -20.78 -21.48
C ARG A 137 14.85 -22.12 -21.48
N CYS A 138 14.36 -23.11 -22.22
CA CYS A 138 15.19 -24.25 -22.66
C CYS A 138 15.69 -23.90 -24.06
N PRO A 139 16.93 -23.38 -24.23
CA PRO A 139 17.43 -23.02 -25.55
C PRO A 139 17.62 -24.25 -26.44
N TYR A 140 17.84 -25.44 -25.85
CA TYR A 140 18.08 -26.69 -26.58
C TYR A 140 17.56 -27.93 -25.83
N SER A 141 16.22 -28.12 -25.79
CA SER A 141 15.49 -29.27 -25.21
C SER A 141 15.29 -29.26 -23.68
N CYS A 142 14.03 -29.32 -23.25
CA CYS A 142 13.68 -29.92 -21.97
C CYS A 142 13.20 -31.35 -22.31
N TRP A 143 13.80 -32.36 -21.70
CA TRP A 143 13.31 -33.75 -21.72
C TRP A 143 12.45 -34.01 -20.49
#